data_AF-A0A2M8E627-F1
#
_entry.id   AF-A0A2M8E627-F1
#
_cell.length_a   1.000
_cell.length_b   1.000
_cell.length_c   1.000
_cell.angle_alpha   90.00
_cell.angle_beta   90.00
_cell.angle_gamma   90.00
#
_symmetry.space_group_name_H-M   'P 1'
#
loop_
_entity.id
_entity.type
_entity.pdbx_description
1 polymer ?
#
loop_
_entity_poly.entity_id
_entity_poly.type
_entity_poly.pdbx_seq_one_letter_code
_entity_poly.pdbx_strand_id
1 'polypeptide(L)'
;RGGVLGAMETGYQRGKIQDESMHYEMLKHTGELPIIGVNTFRNPHGDPVNDKLELARSTEEEKQSQLKRLADFHAKHAKEAPAMLARLKQAVIDNQNVFEVLMDAVRVCSLGQITNALFEVGGQYRRNM
;
A
#
# COMPACT_ATOMS: atom_id res chain seq x y z
N ARG A 1 25.86 -9.07 -7.09
CA ARG A 1 24.68 -9.13 -6.19
C ARG A 1 23.64 -10.17 -6.62
N GLY A 2 23.96 -11.23 -7.38
CA GLY A 2 22.97 -12.30 -7.68
C GLY A 2 21.71 -11.86 -8.46
N GLY A 3 21.84 -10.98 -9.46
CA GLY A 3 20.68 -10.44 -10.20
C GLY A 3 19.81 -9.48 -9.37
N VAL A 4 18.59 -9.22 -9.83
CA VAL A 4 17.67 -8.28 -9.15
C VAL A 4 17.29 -8.77 -7.76
N LEU A 5 16.97 -10.07 -7.62
CA LEU A 5 16.55 -10.66 -6.35
C LEU A 5 17.66 -10.62 -5.30
N GLY A 6 18.89 -11.03 -5.63
CA GLY A 6 20.00 -10.93 -4.69
C GLY A 6 20.38 -9.47 -4.38
N ALA A 7 20.15 -8.53 -5.30
CA ALA A 7 20.35 -7.10 -5.03
C ALA A 7 19.32 -6.57 -4.02
N MET A 8 18.07 -7.03 -4.11
CA MET A 8 17.02 -6.73 -3.13
C MET A 8 17.33 -7.31 -1.74
N GLU A 9 17.92 -8.51 -1.66
CA GLU A 9 18.38 -9.10 -0.39
C GLU A 9 19.44 -8.24 0.30
N THR A 10 20.39 -7.70 -0.48
CA THR A 10 21.42 -6.77 0.03
C THR A 10 20.94 -5.33 0.18
N GLY A 11 19.67 -5.03 -0.11
CA GLY A 11 19.11 -3.69 -0.02
C GLY A 11 19.66 -2.67 -1.04
N TYR A 12 20.33 -3.11 -2.11
CA TYR A 12 21.08 -2.21 -3.00
C TYR A 12 20.22 -1.12 -3.65
N GLN A 13 19.13 -1.50 -4.31
CA GLN A 13 18.28 -0.55 -5.01
C GLN A 13 17.68 0.46 -4.01
N ARG A 14 17.23 -0.01 -2.85
CA ARG A 14 16.72 0.86 -1.78
C ARG A 14 17.79 1.82 -1.29
N GLY A 15 18.98 1.32 -0.96
CA GLY A 15 20.10 2.13 -0.51
C GLY A 15 20.46 3.20 -1.55
N LYS A 16 20.59 2.82 -2.82
CA LYS A 16 20.88 3.78 -3.88
C LYS A 16 19.79 4.84 -4.03
N ILE A 17 18.50 4.46 -3.97
CA ILE A 17 17.40 5.44 -4.00
C ILE A 17 17.50 6.40 -2.81
N GLN A 18 17.82 5.90 -1.62
CA GLN A 18 17.98 6.71 -0.43
C GLN A 18 19.18 7.66 -0.53
N ASP A 19 20.33 7.18 -1.02
CA ASP A 19 21.54 8.00 -1.21
C ASP A 19 21.28 9.15 -2.20
N GLU A 20 20.63 8.83 -3.33
CA GLU A 20 20.28 9.82 -4.36
C GLU A 20 19.24 10.83 -3.83
N SER A 21 18.27 10.37 -3.03
CA SER A 21 17.32 11.26 -2.35
C SER A 21 18.01 12.19 -1.36
N MET A 22 18.97 11.69 -0.59
CA MET A 22 19.74 12.51 0.36
C MET A 22 20.62 13.52 -0.36
N HIS A 23 21.25 13.12 -1.46
CA HIS A 23 22.03 14.02 -2.30
C HIS A 23 21.17 15.15 -2.86
N TYR A 24 20.02 14.82 -3.45
CA TYR A 24 19.08 15.82 -3.97
C TYR A 24 18.60 16.79 -2.88
N GLU A 25 18.16 16.28 -1.73
CA GLU A 25 17.69 17.13 -0.63
C GLU A 25 18.82 18.01 -0.08
N MET A 26 20.06 17.51 -0.01
CA MET A 26 21.22 18.31 0.37
C MET A 26 21.46 19.45 -0.62
N LEU A 27 21.50 19.19 -1.93
CA LEU A 27 21.68 20.24 -2.94
C LEU A 27 20.57 21.31 -2.89
N LYS A 28 19.33 20.87 -2.66
CA LYS A 28 18.19 21.76 -2.45
C LYS A 28 18.36 22.59 -1.18
N HIS A 29 18.84 22.01 -0.09
CA HIS A 29 19.03 22.73 1.17
C HIS A 29 20.23 23.68 1.16
N THR A 30 21.34 23.31 0.51
CA THR A 30 22.52 24.17 0.38
C THR A 30 22.32 25.30 -0.64
N GLY A 31 21.36 25.14 -1.55
CA GLY A 31 21.07 26.10 -2.62
C GLY A 31 21.88 25.89 -3.89
N GLU A 32 22.75 24.86 -3.91
CA GLU A 32 23.48 24.44 -5.12
C GLU A 32 22.54 23.99 -6.24
N LEU A 33 21.38 23.42 -5.88
CA LEU A 33 20.26 23.23 -6.78
C LEU A 33 19.24 24.37 -6.60
N PRO A 34 19.16 25.34 -7.53
CA PRO A 34 18.24 26.45 -7.40
C PRO A 34 16.78 26.02 -7.60
N ILE A 35 15.95 26.30 -6.58
CA ILE A 35 14.50 26.08 -6.61
C ILE A 35 13.79 27.41 -6.33
N ILE A 36 13.17 27.96 -7.37
CA ILE A 36 12.49 29.25 -7.36
C ILE A 36 11.33 29.23 -6.37
N GLY A 37 11.26 30.24 -5.49
CA GLY A 37 10.24 30.34 -4.46
C GLY A 37 10.50 29.46 -3.23
N VAL A 38 11.58 28.67 -3.21
CA VAL A 38 11.95 27.82 -2.07
C VAL A 38 13.28 28.26 -1.46
N ASN A 39 14.40 28.08 -2.17
CA ASN A 39 15.74 28.41 -1.66
C ASN A 39 16.36 29.65 -2.35
N THR A 40 15.81 30.08 -3.48
CA THR A 40 16.22 31.29 -4.20
C THR A 40 14.99 32.01 -4.77
N PHE A 41 15.13 33.31 -5.02
CA PHE A 41 14.05 34.17 -5.53
C PHE A 41 12.75 34.08 -4.70
N ARG A 42 12.88 34.19 -3.38
CA ARG A 42 11.76 34.11 -2.44
C ARG A 42 10.98 35.43 -2.37
N ASN A 43 9.69 35.36 -2.05
CA ASN A 43 8.86 36.55 -1.86
C ASN A 43 9.30 37.33 -0.61
N PRO A 44 9.70 38.62 -0.72
CA PRO A 44 10.06 39.46 0.43
C PRO A 44 8.93 39.66 1.44
N HIS A 45 7.68 39.50 1.02
CA HIS A 45 6.48 39.62 1.86
C HIS A 45 6.05 38.29 2.51
N GLY A 46 6.83 37.22 2.31
CA GLY A 46 6.49 35.86 2.76
C GLY A 46 5.62 35.11 1.76
N ASP A 47 5.56 33.78 1.91
CA ASP A 47 4.71 32.95 1.06
C ASP A 47 3.24 33.17 1.44
N PRO A 48 2.36 33.55 0.49
CA PRO A 48 0.94 33.67 0.78
C PRO A 48 0.39 32.27 1.07
N VAL A 49 0.19 31.96 2.36
CA VAL A 49 -0.57 30.79 2.77
C VAL A 49 -2.02 31.09 2.39
N ASN A 50 -2.57 30.39 1.39
CA ASN A 50 -4.01 30.47 1.13
C ASN A 50 -4.74 30.08 2.43
N ASP A 51 -5.49 31.03 3.01
CA ASP A 51 -6.17 30.85 4.30
C ASP A 51 -7.10 29.63 4.30
N LYS A 52 -7.63 29.23 3.14
CA LYS A 52 -8.45 28.03 2.94
C LYS A 52 -8.18 27.41 1.58
N LEU A 53 -7.33 26.39 1.55
CA LEU A 53 -7.29 25.44 0.43
C LEU A 53 -8.31 24.34 0.69
N GLU A 54 -9.25 24.15 -0.24
CA GLU A 54 -10.18 23.02 -0.17
C GLU A 54 -9.41 21.71 -0.37
N LEU A 55 -9.60 20.76 0.55
CA LEU A 55 -8.94 19.47 0.50
C LEU A 55 -9.98 18.38 0.23
N ALA A 56 -9.74 17.57 -0.80
CA ALA A 56 -10.53 16.38 -1.05
C ALA A 56 -10.27 15.34 0.06
N ARG A 57 -11.29 15.07 0.88
CA ARG A 57 -11.28 14.07 1.94
C ARG A 57 -12.60 13.31 1.92
N SER A 58 -12.55 12.03 2.30
CA SER A 58 -13.75 11.22 2.46
C SER A 58 -14.65 11.79 3.56
N THR A 59 -15.97 11.78 3.35
CA THR A 59 -16.93 12.19 4.37
C THR A 59 -17.14 11.08 5.41
N GLU A 60 -17.83 11.40 6.52
CA GLU A 60 -18.16 10.38 7.52
C GLU A 60 -19.21 9.41 7.00
N GLU A 61 -20.18 9.90 6.24
CA GLU A 61 -21.24 9.12 5.61
C GLU A 61 -20.67 8.07 4.65
N GLU A 62 -19.64 8.41 3.88
CA GLU A 62 -18.95 7.47 2.98
C GLU A 62 -18.28 6.33 3.78
N LYS A 63 -17.64 6.64 4.91
CA LYS A 63 -17.03 5.62 5.78
C LYS A 63 -18.09 4.70 6.37
N GLN A 64 -19.17 5.26 6.92
CA GLN A 64 -20.29 4.48 7.47
C GLN A 64 -20.96 3.62 6.40
N SER A 65 -21.10 4.14 5.18
CA SER A 65 -21.59 3.39 4.03
C SER A 65 -20.70 2.17 3.73
N GLN A 66 -19.38 2.33 3.72
CA GLN A 66 -18.45 1.22 3.50
C GLN A 66 -18.53 0.16 4.60
N LEU A 67 -18.62 0.57 5.88
CA LEU A 67 -18.79 -0.36 7.00
C LEU A 67 -20.09 -1.16 6.88
N LYS A 68 -21.20 -0.49 6.57
CA LYS A 68 -22.50 -1.15 6.39
C LYS A 68 -22.47 -2.14 5.22
N ARG A 69 -21.95 -1.72 4.06
CA ARG A 69 -21.83 -2.58 2.87
C ARG A 69 -20.97 -3.81 3.14
N LEU A 70 -19.90 -3.66 3.92
CA LEU A 70 -19.04 -4.77 4.34
C LEU A 70 -19.79 -5.75 5.24
N ALA A 71 -20.48 -5.26 6.27
CA ALA A 71 -21.27 -6.08 7.17
C ALA A 71 -22.40 -6.82 6.43
N ASP A 72 -23.11 -6.13 5.55
CA ASP A 72 -24.18 -6.70 4.72
C ASP A 72 -23.61 -7.81 3.79
N PHE A 73 -22.45 -7.60 3.18
CA PHE A 73 -21.77 -8.61 2.35
C PHE A 73 -21.34 -9.84 3.17
N HIS A 74 -20.78 -9.64 4.36
CA HIS A 74 -20.42 -10.73 5.28
C HIS A 74 -21.62 -11.53 5.72
N ALA A 75 -22.72 -10.86 6.10
CA ALA A 75 -23.96 -11.52 6.49
C ALA A 75 -24.55 -12.34 5.34
N LYS A 76 -24.56 -11.78 4.11
CA LYS A 76 -25.06 -12.46 2.91
C LYS A 76 -24.32 -13.76 2.60
N HIS A 77 -23.00 -13.78 2.77
CA HIS A 77 -22.15 -14.92 2.40
C HIS A 77 -21.63 -15.73 3.61
N ALA A 78 -22.22 -15.54 4.80
CA ALA A 78 -21.75 -16.13 6.06
C ALA A 78 -21.63 -17.67 6.02
N LYS A 79 -22.48 -18.34 5.23
CA LYS A 79 -22.45 -19.81 5.09
C LYS A 79 -21.35 -20.31 4.15
N GLU A 80 -21.05 -19.55 3.10
CA GLU A 80 -20.13 -19.96 2.02
C GLU A 80 -18.69 -19.55 2.31
N ALA A 81 -18.49 -18.40 2.95
CA ALA A 81 -17.17 -17.81 3.18
C ALA A 81 -16.19 -18.74 3.92
N PRO A 82 -16.56 -19.44 5.02
CA PRO A 82 -15.60 -20.30 5.73
C PRO A 82 -15.04 -21.43 4.86
N ALA A 83 -15.90 -22.09 4.07
CA ALA A 83 -15.50 -23.17 3.18
C ALA A 83 -14.62 -22.66 2.02
N MET A 84 -14.95 -21.48 1.47
CA MET A 84 -14.17 -20.87 0.41
C MET A 84 -12.77 -20.43 0.88
N LEU A 85 -12.66 -19.85 2.09
CA LEU A 85 -11.36 -19.51 2.68
C LEU A 85 -10.52 -20.75 2.97
N ALA A 86 -11.14 -21.85 3.40
CA ALA A 86 -10.44 -23.13 3.57
C ALA A 86 -9.91 -23.67 2.24
N ARG A 87 -10.72 -23.63 1.17
CA ARG A 87 -10.29 -23.99 -0.20
C ARG A 87 -9.12 -23.14 -0.67
N LEU A 88 -9.18 -21.83 -0.45
CA LEU A 88 -8.09 -20.91 -0.81
C LEU A 88 -6.79 -21.26 -0.09
N LYS A 89 -6.84 -21.52 1.22
CA LYS A 89 -5.68 -21.95 2.00
C LYS A 89 -5.13 -23.28 1.51
N GLN A 90 -6.00 -24.24 1.21
CA GLN A 90 -5.60 -25.55 0.71
C GLN A 90 -4.90 -25.46 -0.65
N ALA A 91 -5.37 -24.59 -1.55
CA ALA A 91 -4.71 -24.36 -2.84
C ALA A 91 -3.26 -23.85 -2.69
N VAL A 92 -2.97 -23.04 -1.67
CA VAL A 92 -1.60 -22.62 -1.35
C VAL A 92 -0.78 -23.79 -0.82
N ILE A 93 -1.33 -24.57 0.12
CA ILE A 93 -0.66 -25.74 0.72
C ILE A 93 -0.30 -26.78 -0.34
N ASP A 94 -1.22 -27.02 -1.29
CA ASP A 94 -1.06 -27.98 -2.38
C ASP A 94 -0.28 -27.41 -3.57
N ASN A 95 0.25 -26.18 -3.47
CA ASN A 95 1.00 -25.48 -4.51
C ASN A 95 0.25 -25.41 -5.86
N GLN A 96 -1.07 -25.16 -5.80
CA GLN A 96 -1.94 -25.00 -6.96
C GLN A 96 -2.01 -23.53 -7.41
N ASN A 97 -2.72 -23.28 -8.52
CA ASN A 97 -2.96 -21.93 -8.99
C ASN A 97 -3.90 -21.15 -8.06
N VAL A 98 -3.33 -20.31 -7.21
CA VAL A 98 -4.07 -19.49 -6.24
C VAL A 98 -5.02 -18.50 -6.94
N PHE A 99 -4.63 -17.94 -8.08
CA PHE A 99 -5.43 -16.93 -8.78
C PHE A 99 -6.73 -17.52 -9.34
N GLU A 100 -6.70 -18.77 -9.78
CA GLU A 100 -7.90 -19.49 -10.21
C GLU A 100 -8.93 -19.57 -9.08
N VAL A 101 -8.50 -19.90 -7.85
CA VAL A 101 -9.38 -19.95 -6.69
C VAL A 101 -9.85 -18.55 -6.28
N LEU A 102 -9.04 -17.51 -6.49
CA LEU A 102 -9.44 -16.13 -6.22
C LEU A 102 -10.64 -15.68 -7.06
N MET A 103 -10.79 -16.16 -8.30
CA MET A 103 -11.95 -15.84 -9.16
C MET A 103 -13.30 -16.26 -8.53
N ASP A 104 -13.27 -17.30 -7.71
CA ASP A 104 -14.42 -17.75 -6.93
C ASP A 104 -14.48 -17.06 -5.56
N ALA A 105 -13.33 -16.94 -4.88
CA ALA A 105 -13.25 -16.43 -3.52
C ALA A 105 -13.79 -15.00 -3.38
N VAL A 106 -13.49 -14.12 -4.34
CA VAL A 106 -13.94 -12.71 -4.29
C VAL A 106 -15.45 -12.54 -4.39
N ARG A 107 -16.20 -13.57 -4.80
CA ARG A 107 -17.67 -13.53 -4.87
C ARG A 107 -18.33 -13.66 -3.50
N VAL A 108 -17.64 -14.25 -2.52
CA VAL A 108 -18.19 -14.60 -1.20
C VAL A 108 -17.31 -14.19 -0.03
N CYS A 109 -16.08 -13.74 -0.28
CA CYS A 109 -15.12 -13.29 0.72
C CYS A 109 -14.66 -11.86 0.43
N SER A 110 -14.53 -11.03 1.47
CA SER A 110 -14.00 -9.68 1.34
C SER A 110 -12.48 -9.67 1.23
N LEU A 111 -11.91 -8.53 0.80
CA LEU A 111 -10.46 -8.33 0.70
C LEU A 111 -9.72 -8.71 2.00
N GLY A 112 -10.22 -8.24 3.15
CA GLY A 112 -9.59 -8.53 4.45
C GLY A 112 -9.66 -10.00 4.85
N GLN A 113 -10.76 -10.70 4.54
CA GLN A 113 -10.88 -12.13 4.81
C GLN A 113 -9.87 -12.94 3.98
N ILE A 114 -9.74 -12.62 2.70
CA ILE A 114 -8.80 -13.25 1.77
C ILE A 114 -7.36 -13.01 2.22
N THR A 115 -6.98 -11.75 2.47
CA THR A 115 -5.63 -11.38 2.88
C THR A 115 -5.21 -12.09 4.17
N ASN A 116 -6.07 -12.11 5.19
CA ASN A 116 -5.76 -12.78 6.46
C ASN A 116 -5.63 -14.29 6.28
N ALA A 117 -6.50 -14.92 5.48
CA ALA A 117 -6.38 -16.34 5.18
C ALA A 117 -5.06 -16.68 4.47
N LEU A 118 -4.63 -15.83 3.52
CA LEU A 118 -3.33 -16.00 2.85
C LEU A 118 -2.14 -15.73 3.77
N PHE A 119 -2.25 -14.88 4.78
CA PHE A 119 -1.19 -14.70 5.77
C PHE A 119 -0.93 -15.96 6.61
N GLU A 120 -1.96 -16.74 6.90
CA GLU A 120 -1.82 -18.00 7.67
C GLU A 120 -0.99 -19.05 6.93
N VAL A 121 -1.00 -19.05 5.58
CA VAL A 121 -0.36 -20.09 4.75
C VAL A 121 0.79 -19.58 3.87
N GLY A 122 0.84 -18.29 3.57
CA GLY A 122 1.86 -17.64 2.72
C GLY A 122 2.80 -16.71 3.47
N GLY A 123 2.55 -16.47 4.77
CA GLY A 123 3.33 -15.56 5.60
C GLY A 123 3.04 -14.08 5.33
N GLN A 124 3.73 -13.22 6.07
CA GLN A 124 3.63 -11.77 5.93
C GLN A 124 4.95 -11.20 5.42
N TYR A 125 4.87 -10.11 4.67
CA TYR A 125 6.07 -9.38 4.26
C TYR A 125 6.88 -8.95 5.48
N ARG A 126 8.14 -9.36 5.55
CA ARG A 126 9.11 -8.87 6.53
C ARG A 126 9.80 -7.65 5.94
N ARG A 127 9.71 -6.51 6.65
CA ARG A 127 10.49 -5.32 6.29
C ARG A 127 11.97 -5.65 6.43
N ASN A 128 12.69 -5.68 5.32
CA ASN A 128 14.15 -5.59 5.37
C ASN A 128 14.50 -4.17 5.80
N MET A 129 15.52 -3.99 6.65
CA MET A 129 16.16 -2.69 6.87
C MET A 129 17.14 -2.50 5.72
#